data_AF-A0A7Y2IUB1-F1
#
_entry.id   AF-A0A7Y2IUB1-F1
#
_cell.length_a   1.000
_cell.length_b   1.000
_cell.length_c   1.000
_cell.angle_alpha   90.00
_cell.angle_beta   90.00
_cell.angle_gamma   90.00
#
_symmetry.space_group_name_H-M   'P 1'
#
loop_
_entity.id
_entity.type
_entity.pdbx_description
1 polymer ?
#
loop_
_entity_poly.entity_id
_entity_poly.type
_entity_poly.pdbx_seq_one_letter_code
_entity_poly.pdbx_strand_id
1 'polypeptide(L)'
;TGDASPGSLVGEGAAVFVSDHIVRIELPAAVIDTDVGQFSTRGLAGSGYVVHADDGGFFIDLHLEAPAEVRVFDLDAPARVVVDLRQGTGTLDAEGAPRVGGDVVISTWTDETPRAVAGYATTDEVVVGSGESFATVAVASFPGSWGAFSATVPGDGPIDVATSGGEGVTLP
;
A
#
# COMPACT_ATOMS: atom_id res chain seq x y z
N THR A 1 -3.26 -32.00 -13.14
CA THR A 1 -4.24 -30.94 -13.46
C THR A 1 -5.31 -30.94 -12.38
N GLY A 2 -5.00 -30.29 -11.25
CA GLY A 2 -5.94 -30.14 -10.14
C GLY A 2 -6.60 -28.77 -10.23
N ASP A 3 -7.93 -28.77 -10.28
CA ASP A 3 -8.79 -27.59 -10.22
C ASP A 3 -8.45 -26.79 -8.95
N ALA A 4 -7.91 -25.59 -9.13
CA ALA A 4 -7.80 -24.62 -8.05
C ALA A 4 -9.19 -24.01 -7.85
N SER A 5 -9.97 -24.57 -6.93
CA SER A 5 -11.16 -23.90 -6.41
C SER A 5 -10.73 -22.52 -5.88
N PRO A 6 -11.26 -21.39 -6.40
CA PRO A 6 -10.92 -20.08 -5.86
C PRO A 6 -11.40 -20.00 -4.41
N GLY A 7 -10.53 -19.48 -3.53
CA GLY A 7 -10.72 -19.45 -2.08
C GLY A 7 -12.09 -18.92 -1.65
N SER A 8 -12.72 -19.63 -0.71
CA SER A 8 -14.13 -19.44 -0.32
C SER A 8 -14.30 -18.76 1.04
N LEU A 9 -13.51 -17.72 1.34
CA LEU A 9 -13.72 -16.91 2.54
C LEU A 9 -13.42 -15.44 2.22
N VAL A 10 -14.48 -14.66 2.07
CA VAL A 10 -14.43 -13.20 2.16
C VAL A 10 -15.19 -12.86 3.44
N GLY A 11 -14.47 -12.58 4.52
CA GLY A 11 -15.02 -11.87 5.68
C GLY A 11 -15.23 -10.39 5.35
N GLU A 12 -15.91 -9.65 6.24
CA GLU A 12 -16.20 -8.22 6.05
C GLU A 12 -14.91 -7.44 5.76
N GLY A 13 -14.67 -7.09 4.49
CA GLY A 13 -13.57 -6.23 4.10
C GLY A 13 -13.85 -4.79 4.53
N ALA A 14 -12.89 -4.15 5.19
CA ALA A 14 -12.98 -2.74 5.51
C ALA A 14 -12.21 -1.91 4.48
N ALA A 15 -12.77 -0.77 4.05
CA ALA A 15 -11.99 0.26 3.36
C ALA A 15 -11.71 1.41 4.31
N VAL A 16 -10.44 1.82 4.35
CA VAL A 16 -9.99 3.00 5.09
C VAL A 16 -9.19 3.91 4.17
N PHE A 17 -9.40 5.22 4.30
CA PHE A 17 -8.52 6.19 3.66
C PHE A 17 -7.25 6.30 4.50
N VAL A 18 -6.12 5.89 3.92
CA VAL A 18 -4.79 6.03 4.51
C VAL A 18 -4.27 7.45 4.27
N SER A 19 -4.56 7.97 3.08
CA SER A 19 -4.52 9.39 2.74
C SER A 19 -5.72 9.68 1.83
N ASP A 20 -5.87 10.93 1.39
CA ASP A 20 -6.83 11.29 0.35
C ASP A 20 -6.51 10.65 -1.01
N HIS A 21 -5.27 10.18 -1.22
CA HIS A 21 -4.86 9.45 -2.43
C HIS A 21 -4.88 7.94 -2.29
N ILE A 22 -4.99 7.39 -1.08
CA ILE A 22 -4.84 5.94 -0.88
C ILE A 22 -6.01 5.39 -0.11
N VAL A 23 -6.73 4.48 -0.76
CA VAL A 23 -7.77 3.67 -0.14
C VAL A 23 -7.18 2.29 0.13
N ARG A 24 -7.05 1.94 1.41
CA ARG A 24 -6.65 0.61 1.84
C ARG A 24 -7.87 -0.26 2.04
N ILE A 25 -7.85 -1.43 1.42
CA ILE A 25 -8.80 -2.51 1.64
C ILE A 25 -8.14 -3.51 2.57
N GLU A 26 -8.62 -3.57 3.81
CA GLU A 26 -8.20 -4.56 4.78
C GLU A 26 -8.84 -5.90 4.44
N LEU A 27 -8.01 -6.94 4.31
CA LEU A 27 -8.48 -8.28 4.09
C LEU A 27 -8.56 -9.03 5.42
N PRO A 28 -9.57 -9.92 5.60
CA PRO A 28 -9.66 -10.74 6.79
C PRO A 28 -8.41 -11.59 7.00
N ALA A 29 -7.99 -11.80 8.24
CA ALA A 29 -6.83 -12.63 8.59
C ALA A 29 -6.93 -14.10 8.10
N ALA A 30 -8.11 -14.56 7.68
CA ALA A 30 -8.30 -15.86 7.06
C ALA A 30 -7.81 -15.94 5.60
N VAL A 31 -7.53 -14.80 4.97
CA VAL A 31 -6.96 -14.71 3.62
C VAL A 31 -5.46 -15.03 3.70
N ILE A 32 -5.07 -16.15 3.10
CA ILE A 32 -3.68 -16.66 3.09
C ILE A 32 -3.00 -16.51 1.72
N ASP A 33 -3.77 -16.15 0.70
CA ASP A 33 -3.32 -15.89 -0.66
C ASP A 33 -4.35 -14.95 -1.33
N THR A 34 -3.88 -13.97 -2.07
CA THR A 34 -4.73 -12.99 -2.74
C THR A 34 -4.06 -12.46 -4.00
N ASP A 35 -4.87 -12.16 -5.00
CA ASP A 35 -4.44 -11.57 -6.26
C ASP A 35 -5.46 -10.50 -6.67
N VAL A 36 -4.98 -9.41 -7.27
CA VAL A 36 -5.85 -8.38 -7.84
C VAL A 36 -6.11 -8.76 -9.29
N GLY A 37 -7.32 -9.28 -9.53
CA GLY A 37 -7.77 -9.66 -10.87
C GLY A 37 -8.02 -8.45 -11.80
N GLN A 38 -9.29 -8.16 -12.08
CA GLN A 38 -9.64 -7.08 -13.03
C GLN A 38 -9.67 -5.70 -12.35
N PHE A 39 -8.78 -4.82 -12.80
CA PHE A 39 -8.69 -3.43 -12.38
C PHE A 39 -9.33 -2.52 -13.46
N SER A 40 -10.49 -1.93 -13.18
CA SER A 40 -11.15 -0.97 -14.08
C SER A 40 -11.77 0.16 -13.26
N THR A 41 -11.06 1.28 -13.19
CA THR A 41 -11.35 2.37 -12.24
C THR A 41 -12.01 3.58 -12.90
N ARG A 42 -12.22 3.55 -14.22
CA ARG A 42 -12.69 4.70 -15.03
C ARG A 42 -11.91 6.01 -14.76
N GLY A 43 -10.63 5.90 -14.40
CA GLY A 43 -9.76 7.04 -14.10
C GLY A 43 -9.90 7.60 -12.68
N LEU A 44 -10.55 6.87 -11.76
CA LEU A 44 -10.56 7.24 -10.34
C LEU A 44 -9.34 6.70 -9.58
N ALA A 45 -8.74 5.61 -10.05
CA ALA A 45 -7.54 5.03 -9.47
C ALA A 45 -6.58 4.53 -10.55
N GLY A 46 -5.30 4.82 -10.38
CA GLY A 46 -4.25 4.56 -11.38
C GLY A 46 -3.55 3.22 -11.16
N SER A 47 -3.45 2.79 -9.91
CA SER A 47 -2.79 1.54 -9.54
C SER A 47 -3.41 0.89 -8.30
N GLY A 48 -3.18 -0.41 -8.17
CA GLY A 48 -3.55 -1.21 -7.01
C GLY A 48 -2.40 -2.13 -6.64
N TYR A 49 -2.10 -2.20 -5.35
CA TYR A 49 -0.99 -3.00 -4.82
C TYR A 49 -1.52 -4.00 -3.82
N VAL A 50 -1.25 -5.28 -4.05
CA VAL A 50 -1.42 -6.33 -3.05
C VAL A 50 -0.19 -6.31 -2.17
N VAL A 51 -0.39 -6.08 -0.87
CA VAL A 51 0.71 -5.91 0.08
C VAL A 51 0.57 -6.91 1.20
N HIS A 52 1.67 -7.61 1.48
CA HIS A 52 1.83 -8.46 2.64
C HIS A 52 2.18 -7.59 3.86
N ALA A 53 1.38 -7.69 4.91
CA ALA A 53 1.51 -6.89 6.11
C ALA A 53 2.53 -7.49 7.10
N ASP A 54 3.05 -6.65 7.99
CA ASP A 54 4.00 -7.05 9.04
C ASP A 54 3.41 -8.09 10.02
N ASP A 55 2.08 -8.15 10.13
CA ASP A 55 1.36 -9.12 10.96
C ASP A 55 1.08 -10.47 10.26
N GLY A 56 1.56 -10.63 9.02
CA GLY A 56 1.34 -11.83 8.19
C GLY A 56 0.01 -11.84 7.44
N GLY A 57 -0.78 -10.76 7.52
CA GLY A 57 -1.99 -10.57 6.73
C GLY A 57 -1.72 -9.97 5.35
N PHE A 58 -2.81 -9.61 4.66
CA PHE A 58 -2.75 -8.89 3.39
C PHE A 58 -3.67 -7.67 3.43
N PHE A 59 -3.28 -6.63 2.69
CA PHE A 59 -4.16 -5.54 2.34
C PHE A 59 -3.96 -5.16 0.89
N ILE A 60 -4.90 -4.37 0.35
CA ILE A 60 -4.81 -3.82 -0.99
C ILE A 60 -4.83 -2.30 -0.89
N ASP A 61 -3.77 -1.64 -1.36
CA ASP A 61 -3.76 -0.19 -1.49
C ASP A 61 -4.16 0.21 -2.91
N LEU A 62 -5.23 1.00 -3.03
CA LEU A 62 -5.68 1.61 -4.28
C LEU A 62 -5.20 3.06 -4.32
N HIS A 63 -4.39 3.40 -5.31
CA HIS A 63 -3.91 4.76 -5.52
C HIS A 63 -4.87 5.53 -6.41
N LEU A 64 -5.50 6.54 -5.83
CA LEU A 64 -6.49 7.39 -6.47
C LEU A 64 -5.81 8.43 -7.39
N GLU A 65 -6.43 8.67 -8.54
CA GLU A 65 -6.07 9.75 -9.48
C GLU A 65 -7.06 10.92 -9.40
N ALA A 66 -8.20 10.71 -8.75
CA ALA A 66 -9.22 11.72 -8.50
C ALA A 66 -9.91 11.47 -7.15
N PRO A 67 -10.50 12.50 -6.52
CA PRO A 67 -11.27 12.32 -5.29
C PRO A 67 -12.35 11.27 -5.48
N ALA A 68 -12.45 10.33 -4.55
CA ALA A 68 -13.41 9.25 -4.62
C ALA A 68 -14.15 9.05 -3.29
N GLU A 69 -15.42 8.64 -3.38
CA GLU A 69 -16.13 7.99 -2.30
C GLU A 69 -16.00 6.48 -2.47
N VAL A 70 -15.80 5.76 -1.36
CA VAL A 70 -15.57 4.32 -1.37
C VAL A 70 -16.71 3.61 -0.69
N ARG A 71 -17.18 2.52 -1.31
CA ARG A 71 -18.03 1.54 -0.66
C ARG A 71 -17.46 0.15 -0.86
N VAL A 72 -17.37 -0.61 0.22
CA VAL A 72 -16.99 -2.03 0.18
C VAL A 72 -18.21 -2.88 0.50
N PHE A 73 -18.33 -3.99 -0.20
CA PHE A 73 -19.31 -5.03 0.09
C PHE A 73 -18.84 -6.36 -0.48
N ASP A 74 -19.33 -7.44 0.12
CA ASP A 74 -18.96 -8.80 -0.25
C ASP A 74 -20.02 -9.44 -1.16
N LEU A 75 -19.57 -10.30 -2.06
CA LEU A 75 -20.41 -11.19 -2.85
C LEU A 75 -20.06 -12.63 -2.49
N ASP A 76 -21.06 -13.45 -2.17
CA ASP A 76 -20.81 -14.80 -1.65
C ASP A 76 -20.51 -15.85 -2.74
N ALA A 77 -20.90 -15.61 -4.00
CA ALA A 77 -20.87 -16.64 -5.04
C ALA A 77 -20.50 -16.09 -6.45
N PRO A 78 -19.24 -16.26 -6.91
CA PRO A 78 -18.08 -16.68 -6.11
C PRO A 78 -17.72 -15.62 -5.06
N ALA A 79 -17.06 -16.04 -3.98
CA ALA A 79 -16.62 -15.16 -2.91
C ALA A 79 -15.74 -14.01 -3.47
N ARG A 80 -16.18 -12.76 -3.34
CA ARG A 80 -15.47 -11.56 -3.81
C ARG A 80 -15.65 -10.40 -2.86
N VAL A 81 -14.59 -9.66 -2.59
CA VAL A 81 -14.68 -8.28 -2.10
C VAL A 81 -14.90 -7.37 -3.30
N VAL A 82 -15.92 -6.51 -3.25
CA VAL A 82 -16.17 -5.49 -4.27
C VAL A 82 -15.94 -4.12 -3.68
N VAL A 83 -15.09 -3.35 -4.35
CA VAL A 83 -14.83 -1.94 -4.04
C VAL A 83 -15.49 -1.08 -5.11
N ASP A 84 -16.56 -0.38 -4.74
CA ASP A 84 -17.24 0.59 -5.59
C ASP A 84 -16.64 1.98 -5.31
N LEU A 85 -15.89 2.50 -6.29
CA LEU A 85 -15.36 3.85 -6.30
C LEU A 85 -16.31 4.76 -7.06
N ARG A 86 -16.78 5.82 -6.41
CA ARG A 86 -17.59 6.87 -7.01
C ARG A 86 -16.82 8.17 -7.00
N GLN A 87 -17.08 9.03 -7.98
CA GLN A 87 -16.48 10.35 -8.00
C GLN A 87 -16.88 11.12 -6.75
N GLY A 88 -15.89 11.52 -5.97
CA GLY A 88 -16.05 12.39 -4.82
C GLY A 88 -16.01 13.86 -5.21
N THR A 89 -16.24 14.72 -4.22
CA THR A 89 -16.08 16.18 -4.35
C THR A 89 -14.74 16.63 -3.80
N GLY A 90 -14.10 17.61 -4.43
CA GLY A 90 -12.89 18.25 -3.92
C GLY A 90 -11.70 18.12 -4.87
N THR A 91 -10.50 18.17 -4.30
CA THR A 91 -9.21 17.97 -4.98
C THR A 91 -8.34 17.11 -4.10
N LEU A 92 -7.45 16.32 -4.72
CA LEU A 92 -6.43 15.59 -3.99
C LEU A 92 -5.26 16.53 -3.65
N ASP A 93 -4.79 16.50 -2.42
CA ASP A 93 -3.68 17.27 -1.91
C ASP A 93 -2.34 16.67 -2.37
N ALA A 94 -1.47 17.46 -2.98
CA ALA A 94 -0.18 16.96 -3.47
C ALA A 94 0.70 16.36 -2.36
N GLU A 95 0.51 16.80 -1.10
CA GLU A 95 1.20 16.28 0.06
C GLU A 95 0.79 14.84 0.40
N GLY A 96 -0.46 14.43 0.13
CA GLY A 96 -0.94 13.09 0.43
C GLY A 96 -0.63 12.04 -0.65
N ALA A 97 -0.03 12.45 -1.77
CA ALA A 97 0.15 11.56 -2.91
C ALA A 97 1.25 10.52 -2.67
N PRO A 98 1.03 9.24 -3.01
CA PRO A 98 2.06 8.21 -2.89
C PRO A 98 3.29 8.57 -3.72
N ARG A 99 4.46 8.17 -3.25
CA ARG A 99 5.72 8.33 -3.98
C ARG A 99 6.23 6.98 -4.41
N VAL A 100 6.53 6.82 -5.70
CA VAL A 100 6.92 5.54 -6.29
C VAL A 100 8.33 5.68 -6.87
N GLY A 101 9.23 4.77 -6.51
CA GLY A 101 10.59 4.71 -7.01
C GLY A 101 11.04 3.26 -7.18
N GLY A 102 11.08 2.78 -8.42
CA GLY A 102 11.48 1.41 -8.76
C GLY A 102 10.73 0.34 -7.95
N ASP A 103 11.43 -0.20 -6.96
CA ASP A 103 11.01 -1.28 -6.08
C ASP A 103 10.43 -0.82 -4.73
N VAL A 104 10.19 0.49 -4.56
CA VAL A 104 9.66 1.11 -3.34
C VAL A 104 8.42 1.97 -3.65
N VAL A 105 7.42 1.87 -2.79
CA VAL A 105 6.31 2.79 -2.72
C VAL A 105 6.20 3.35 -1.31
N ILE A 106 6.19 4.67 -1.17
CA ILE A 106 5.87 5.37 0.06
C ILE A 106 4.38 5.71 0.04
N SER A 107 3.64 5.16 1.01
CA SER A 107 2.20 5.37 1.14
C SER A 107 1.87 6.49 2.12
N THR A 108 2.65 6.63 3.20
CA THR A 108 2.52 7.74 4.16
C THR A 108 3.87 8.20 4.67
N TRP A 109 3.94 9.47 5.04
CA TRP A 109 5.05 10.02 5.81
C TRP A 109 4.58 11.19 6.67
N THR A 110 5.37 11.50 7.69
CA THR A 110 5.21 12.71 8.49
C THR A 110 6.58 13.29 8.81
N ASP A 111 6.68 14.61 8.74
CA ASP A 111 7.85 15.37 9.19
C ASP A 111 7.71 15.84 10.66
N GLU A 112 6.57 15.54 11.30
CA GLU A 112 6.37 15.80 12.72
C GLU A 112 7.20 14.84 13.57
N THR A 113 7.78 15.31 14.68
CA THR A 113 8.61 14.46 15.55
C THR A 113 7.74 13.57 16.47
N PRO A 114 7.95 12.23 16.48
CA PRO A 114 8.96 11.49 15.73
C PRO A 114 8.59 11.34 14.25
N ARG A 115 9.54 11.71 13.38
CA ARG A 115 9.39 11.64 11.92
C ARG A 115 9.20 10.18 11.53
N ALA A 116 8.25 9.90 10.65
CA ALA A 116 7.93 8.52 10.28
C ALA A 116 7.62 8.40 8.80
N VAL A 117 7.93 7.22 8.25
CA VAL A 117 7.60 6.83 6.90
C VAL A 117 7.07 5.41 6.90
N ALA A 118 6.05 5.16 6.08
CA ALA A 118 5.54 3.82 5.84
C ALA A 118 5.27 3.62 4.34
N GLY A 119 5.37 2.37 3.93
CA GLY A 119 5.32 2.03 2.53
C GLY A 119 5.39 0.53 2.32
N TYR A 120 5.72 0.15 1.10
CA TYR A 120 5.96 -1.23 0.75
C TYR A 120 7.03 -1.35 -0.33
N ALA A 121 7.74 -2.48 -0.33
CA ALA A 121 8.84 -2.76 -1.25
C ALA A 121 8.81 -4.23 -1.72
N THR A 122 9.45 -4.51 -2.85
CA THR A 122 9.59 -5.88 -3.39
C THR A 122 10.84 -6.62 -2.89
N THR A 123 11.62 -5.98 -2.03
CA THR A 123 12.86 -6.50 -1.42
C THR A 123 12.64 -6.92 0.04
N ASP A 124 13.63 -7.61 0.63
CA ASP A 124 13.59 -8.01 2.06
C ASP A 124 13.91 -6.86 3.02
N GLU A 125 14.57 -5.81 2.52
CA GLU A 125 14.97 -4.65 3.32
C GLU A 125 14.96 -3.35 2.48
N VAL A 126 14.77 -2.24 3.18
CA VAL A 126 14.96 -0.87 2.66
C VAL A 126 15.91 -0.09 3.57
N VAL A 127 16.57 0.92 3.03
CA VAL A 127 17.38 1.88 3.79
C VAL A 127 16.59 3.18 3.88
N VAL A 128 16.36 3.66 5.10
CA VAL A 128 15.62 4.88 5.41
C VAL A 128 16.51 5.84 6.19
N GLY A 129 16.53 7.11 5.81
CA GLY A 129 17.32 8.10 6.54
C GLY A 129 17.17 9.54 6.10
N SER A 130 17.98 10.41 6.70
CA SER A 130 18.08 11.83 6.40
C SER A 130 19.52 12.30 6.59
N GLY A 131 20.08 12.98 5.60
CA GLY A 131 21.43 13.53 5.65
C GLY A 131 22.52 12.47 5.82
N GLU A 132 23.09 12.36 7.02
CA GLU A 132 24.13 11.36 7.36
C GLU A 132 23.58 10.21 8.23
N SER A 133 22.29 10.25 8.60
CA SER A 133 21.68 9.25 9.48
C SER A 133 20.81 8.30 8.67
N PHE A 134 21.21 7.03 8.59
CA PHE A 134 20.46 5.99 7.89
C PHE A 134 20.30 4.73 8.74
N ALA A 135 19.17 4.05 8.57
CA ALA A 135 18.87 2.77 9.17
C ALA A 135 18.34 1.79 8.12
N THR A 136 18.73 0.53 8.24
CA THR A 136 18.12 -0.57 7.47
C THR A 136 16.86 -1.04 8.18
N VAL A 137 15.79 -1.20 7.42
CA VAL A 137 14.45 -1.56 7.89
C VAL A 137 14.03 -2.84 7.17
N ALA A 138 13.61 -3.83 7.94
CA ALA A 138 13.08 -5.07 7.38
C ALA A 138 11.73 -4.81 6.71
N VAL A 139 11.49 -5.50 5.60
CA VAL A 139 10.24 -5.50 4.85
C VAL A 139 9.53 -6.83 5.12
N ALA A 140 8.20 -6.82 5.25
CA ALA A 140 7.40 -8.03 5.40
C ALA A 140 7.46 -8.88 4.12
N SER A 141 8.52 -9.69 3.97
CA SER A 141 8.81 -10.31 2.69
C SER A 141 7.98 -11.57 2.41
N PHE A 142 7.46 -11.62 1.19
CA PHE A 142 6.90 -12.81 0.59
C PHE A 142 7.33 -12.86 -0.88
N PRO A 143 7.87 -13.99 -1.39
CA PRO A 143 8.56 -14.03 -2.69
C PRO A 143 7.68 -13.51 -3.84
N GLY A 144 8.17 -12.46 -4.52
CA GLY A 144 7.49 -11.88 -5.68
C GLY A 144 6.26 -11.01 -5.37
N SER A 145 6.15 -10.52 -4.14
CA SER A 145 5.06 -9.64 -3.71
C SER A 145 5.60 -8.34 -3.09
N TRP A 146 4.72 -7.36 -2.91
CA TRP A 146 5.03 -6.16 -2.14
C TRP A 146 4.88 -6.48 -0.65
N GLY A 147 5.93 -6.21 0.14
CA GLY A 147 5.89 -6.31 1.59
C GLY A 147 5.81 -4.93 2.23
N ALA A 148 5.04 -4.79 3.30
CA ALA A 148 4.96 -3.57 4.08
C ALA A 148 6.27 -3.29 4.83
N PHE A 149 6.53 -2.00 5.10
CA PHE A 149 7.51 -1.57 6.08
C PHE A 149 7.05 -0.29 6.75
N SER A 150 7.56 -0.04 7.96
CA SER A 150 7.41 1.23 8.66
C SER A 150 8.69 1.57 9.41
N ALA A 151 9.02 2.86 9.48
CA ALA A 151 10.25 3.32 10.10
C ALA A 151 10.10 4.71 10.72
N THR A 152 10.73 4.88 11.88
CA THR A 152 11.05 6.21 12.41
C THR A 152 12.30 6.72 11.72
N VAL A 153 12.26 7.93 11.18
CA VAL A 153 13.38 8.51 10.43
C VAL A 153 14.32 9.25 11.38
N PRO A 154 15.62 8.92 11.41
CA PRO A 154 16.60 9.67 12.19
C PRO A 154 17.04 10.95 11.45
N GLY A 155 17.35 12.00 12.22
CA GLY A 155 17.92 13.25 11.72
C GLY A 155 16.90 14.26 11.19
N ASP A 156 17.41 15.42 10.76
CA ASP A 156 16.65 16.53 10.20
C ASP A 156 16.96 16.67 8.70
N GLY A 157 15.99 17.11 7.89
CA GLY A 157 16.14 17.27 6.43
C GLY A 157 15.35 16.25 5.60
N PRO A 158 15.49 16.25 4.26
CA PRO A 158 14.72 15.37 3.37
C PRO A 158 14.84 13.88 3.75
N ILE A 159 13.72 13.15 3.67
CA ILE A 159 13.71 11.70 3.95
C ILE A 159 14.07 10.96 2.67
N ASP A 160 15.12 10.17 2.72
CA ASP A 160 15.52 9.26 1.64
C ASP A 160 15.13 7.82 2.00
N VAL A 161 14.47 7.14 1.06
CA VAL A 161 14.13 5.71 1.15
C VAL A 161 14.58 5.00 -0.12
N ALA A 162 15.35 3.93 -0.01
CA ALA A 162 15.82 3.17 -1.16
C ALA A 162 15.97 1.67 -0.86
N THR A 163 15.94 0.83 -1.90
CA THR A 163 16.40 -0.56 -1.82
C THR A 163 17.91 -0.65 -2.03
N SER A 164 18.52 -1.75 -1.59
CA SER A 164 19.96 -1.99 -1.78
C SER A 164 20.34 -2.07 -3.27
N GLY A 165 20.88 -0.98 -3.81
CA GLY A 165 21.33 -0.88 -5.20
C GLY A 165 20.24 -0.49 -6.23
N GLY A 166 19.04 -0.13 -5.78
CA GLY A 166 17.93 0.33 -6.62
C GLY A 166 17.74 1.85 -6.64
N GLU A 167 16.75 2.30 -7.41
CA GLU A 167 16.25 3.68 -7.35
C GLU A 167 15.50 3.91 -6.03
N GLY A 168 15.66 5.10 -5.45
CA GLY A 168 15.01 5.51 -4.21
C GLY A 168 13.98 6.62 -4.41
N VAL A 169 13.33 6.98 -3.31
CA VAL A 169 12.40 8.09 -3.18
C VAL A 169 12.98 9.08 -2.17
N THR A 170 12.99 10.37 -2.55
CA THR A 170 13.27 11.47 -1.63
C THR A 170 11.99 12.23 -1.34
N LEU A 171 11.65 12.36 -0.07
CA LEU A 171 10.51 13.13 0.44
C LEU A 171 11.02 14.49 0.95
N PRO A 172 10.18 15.56 0.87
CA PRO A 172 10.54 16.87 1.38
C PRO A 172 10.91 16.86 2.87
#